data_AF-A0A9E2XXW8-F1
#
_entry.id   AF-A0A9E2XXW8-F1
#
_cell.length_a   1.000
_cell.length_b   1.000
_cell.length_c   1.000
_cell.angle_alpha   90.00
_cell.angle_beta   90.00
_cell.angle_gamma   90.00
#
_symmetry.space_group_name_H-M   'P 1'
#
loop_
_entity.id
_entity.type
_entity.pdbx_description
1 polymer ?
#
loop_
_entity_poly.entity_id
_entity_poly.type
_entity_poly.pdbx_seq_one_letter_code
_entity_poly.pdbx_strand_id
1 'polypeptide(L)'
;MAQRPIWRGHLRLALVSCPVALYSAKHDRNTIRFNMINPETGNRIRMVLQDAETGEPVERSQTVKGYQFKKDHYLLVSDEDLDSVRVESSSVMTVDKFVEANSIDPVYFDASYYVAPDGEAGKDV
;
A
#
# COMPACT_ATOMS: atom_id res chain seq x y z
N MET A 1 -13.29 16.02 4.84
CA MET A 1 -13.07 14.65 4.35
C MET A 1 -12.30 13.90 5.41
N ALA A 2 -12.80 12.77 5.89
CA ALA A 2 -12.06 11.95 6.85
C ALA A 2 -10.73 11.53 6.22
N GLN A 3 -9.61 11.92 6.81
CA GLN A 3 -8.31 11.47 6.35
C GLN A 3 -8.26 9.95 6.52
N ARG A 4 -8.06 9.20 5.43
CA ARG A 4 -7.87 7.76 5.50
C ARG A 4 -6.41 7.51 5.89
N PRO A 5 -6.15 6.75 6.96
CA PRO A 5 -4.77 6.41 7.31
C PRO A 5 -4.16 5.54 6.21
N ILE A 6 -2.89 5.79 5.92
CA ILE A 6 -2.11 4.97 4.98
C ILE A 6 -1.64 3.69 5.67
N TRP A 7 -1.41 3.78 6.98
CA TRP A 7 -0.95 2.68 7.79
C TRP A 7 -1.54 2.76 9.20
N ARG A 8 -1.77 1.59 9.79
CA ARG A 8 -2.19 1.42 11.18
C ARG A 8 -1.34 0.34 11.82
N GLY A 9 -0.98 0.55 13.07
CA GLY A 9 -0.18 -0.41 13.82
C GLY A 9 0.11 0.08 15.23
N HIS A 10 1.14 -0.47 15.83
CA HIS A 10 1.54 -0.13 17.19
C HIS A 10 2.90 0.57 17.19
N LEU A 11 3.01 1.68 17.91
CA LEU A 11 4.28 2.31 18.25
C LEU A 11 4.79 1.70 19.55
N ARG A 12 5.94 1.04 19.50
CA ARG A 12 6.60 0.44 20.65
C ARG A 12 7.75 1.30 21.12
N LEU A 13 7.69 1.73 22.37
CA LEU A 13 8.77 2.39 23.09
C LEU A 13 9.20 1.50 24.25
N ALA A 14 10.31 0.77 24.08
CA ALA A 14 10.76 -0.26 25.01
C ALA A 14 9.65 -1.29 25.35
N LEU A 15 8.98 -1.12 26.49
CA LEU A 15 7.91 -2.00 26.98
C LEU A 15 6.49 -1.43 26.79
N VAL A 16 6.37 -0.16 26.39
CA VAL A 16 5.08 0.51 26.16
C VAL A 16 4.70 0.36 24.69
N SER A 17 3.43 0.05 24.43
CA SER A 17 2.89 -0.14 23.08
C SER A 17 1.61 0.67 22.91
N CYS A 18 1.61 1.65 22.01
CA CYS A 18 0.49 2.54 21.75
C CYS A 18 -0.08 2.27 20.34
N PRO A 19 -1.39 2.07 20.16
CA PRO A 19 -1.98 1.97 18.83
C PRO A 19 -1.97 3.35 18.15
N VAL A 20 -1.41 3.41 16.94
CA VAL A 20 -1.26 4.65 16.17
C VAL A 20 -1.63 4.45 14.69
N ALA A 21 -2.00 5.55 14.06
CA ALA A 21 -2.29 5.65 12.64
C ALA A 21 -1.40 6.70 11.98
N LEU A 22 -0.91 6.39 10.78
CA LEU A 22 -0.12 7.30 9.95
C LEU A 22 -0.96 7.92 8.84
N TYR A 23 -0.85 9.23 8.69
CA TYR A 23 -1.50 10.02 7.66
C TYR A 23 -0.45 10.72 6.81
N SER A 24 -0.57 10.70 5.49
CA SER A 24 0.38 11.44 4.64
C SER A 24 0.30 12.93 4.93
N ALA A 25 1.45 13.56 5.19
CA ALA A 25 1.53 15.01 5.32
C ALA A 25 1.45 15.71 3.95
N LYS A 26 1.91 15.03 2.89
CA LYS A 26 1.76 15.49 1.50
C LYS A 26 0.55 14.81 0.87
N HIS A 27 -0.40 15.61 0.43
CA HIS A 27 -1.52 15.11 -0.34
C HIS A 27 -1.24 15.41 -1.80
N ASP A 28 -1.06 14.37 -2.62
CA ASP A 28 -0.94 14.50 -4.07
C ASP A 28 -2.33 14.79 -4.65
N ARG A 29 -2.86 15.98 -4.34
CA ARG A 29 -4.27 16.35 -4.58
C ARG A 29 -4.59 16.63 -6.05
N ASN A 30 -3.59 16.64 -6.92
CA ASN A 30 -3.74 17.08 -8.31
C ASN A 30 -3.40 16.01 -9.34
N THR A 31 -3.51 14.72 -9.02
CA THR A 31 -3.51 13.71 -10.09
C THR A 31 -4.83 13.79 -10.85
N ILE A 32 -4.84 14.53 -11.97
CA ILE A 32 -5.92 14.46 -12.95
C ILE A 32 -6.01 13.01 -13.44
N ARG A 33 -7.12 12.33 -13.11
CA ARG A 33 -7.37 10.96 -13.58
C ARG A 33 -8.28 11.01 -14.79
N PHE A 34 -7.81 10.41 -15.88
CA PHE A 34 -8.59 10.26 -17.10
C PHE A 34 -9.35 8.94 -17.06
N ASN A 35 -10.60 8.95 -17.51
CA ASN A 35 -11.34 7.73 -17.82
C ASN A 35 -11.21 7.45 -19.32
N MET A 36 -11.13 6.18 -19.70
CA MET A 36 -11.22 5.80 -21.10
C MET A 36 -12.67 5.93 -21.57
N ILE A 37 -12.88 6.80 -22.56
CA ILE A 37 -14.19 7.11 -23.13
C ILE A 37 -14.15 6.77 -24.62
N ASN A 38 -15.21 6.13 -25.13
CA ASN A 38 -15.40 5.96 -26.56
C ASN A 38 -15.77 7.33 -27.18
N PRO A 39 -14.98 7.86 -28.13
CA PRO A 39 -15.18 9.22 -28.67
C PRO A 39 -16.47 9.38 -29.48
N GLU A 40 -17.00 8.30 -30.07
CA GLU A 40 -18.21 8.34 -30.90
C GLU A 40 -19.49 8.29 -30.06
N THR A 41 -19.46 7.50 -28.98
CA THR A 41 -20.66 7.26 -28.14
C THR A 41 -20.65 8.01 -26.81
N GLY A 42 -19.50 8.56 -26.39
CA GLY A 42 -19.34 9.20 -25.08
C GLY A 42 -19.37 8.23 -23.89
N ASN A 43 -19.46 6.92 -24.15
CA ASN A 43 -19.60 5.91 -23.10
C ASN A 43 -18.24 5.52 -22.48
N ARG A 44 -18.26 5.18 -21.19
CA ARG A 44 -17.07 4.69 -20.46
C ARG A 44 -16.70 3.28 -20.89
N ILE A 45 -15.44 3.07 -21.27
CA ILE A 45 -14.91 1.76 -21.64
C ILE A 45 -14.68 0.92 -20.38
N ARG A 46 -15.12 -0.34 -20.41
CA ARG A 46 -14.84 -1.36 -19.39
C ARG A 46 -13.81 -2.34 -19.94
N MET A 47 -12.73 -2.55 -19.19
CA MET A 47 -11.73 -3.58 -19.52
C MET A 47 -12.20 -4.92 -18.99
N VAL A 48 -12.16 -5.95 -19.83
CA VAL A 48 -12.43 -7.34 -19.46
C VAL A 48 -11.13 -8.12 -19.57
N LEU A 49 -10.85 -8.97 -18.58
CA LEU A 49 -9.72 -9.89 -18.64
C LEU A 49 -10.13 -11.07 -19.52
N GLN A 50 -9.29 -11.41 -20.49
CA GLN A 50 -9.56 -12.46 -21.47
C GLN A 50 -8.31 -13.34 -21.59
N ASP A 51 -8.51 -14.65 -21.67
CA ASP A 51 -7.42 -15.59 -21.93
C ASP A 51 -6.87 -15.38 -23.35
N ALA A 52 -5.55 -15.35 -23.47
CA ALA A 52 -4.87 -15.01 -24.73
C ALA A 52 -4.96 -16.11 -25.79
N GLU A 53 -5.17 -17.37 -25.38
CA GLU A 53 -5.28 -18.51 -26.29
C GLU A 53 -6.74 -18.82 -26.64
N THR A 54 -7.63 -18.83 -25.63
CA THR A 54 -9.03 -19.22 -25.85
C THR A 54 -9.95 -18.06 -26.22
N GLY A 55 -9.57 -16.82 -25.88
CA GLY A 55 -10.44 -15.66 -26.06
C GLY A 55 -11.64 -15.67 -25.11
N GLU A 56 -11.65 -16.48 -24.06
CA GLU A 56 -12.74 -16.48 -23.10
C GLU A 56 -12.49 -15.46 -21.98
N PRO A 57 -13.55 -14.76 -21.50
CA PRO A 57 -13.41 -13.85 -20.38
C PRO A 57 -13.12 -14.63 -19.10
N VAL A 58 -12.15 -14.17 -18.32
CA VAL A 58 -11.71 -14.79 -17.07
C VAL A 58 -12.05 -13.87 -15.90
N GLU A 59 -12.55 -14.43 -14.79
CA GLU A 59 -12.76 -13.67 -13.58
C GLU A 59 -11.43 -13.33 -12.89
N ARG A 60 -11.35 -12.15 -12.27
CA ARG A 60 -10.17 -11.73 -11.50
C ARG A 60 -9.77 -12.72 -10.39
N SER A 61 -10.75 -13.38 -9.79
CA SER A 61 -10.58 -14.40 -8.75
C SER A 61 -9.85 -15.65 -9.27
N GLN A 62 -9.92 -15.91 -10.58
CA GLN A 62 -9.32 -17.08 -11.22
C GLN A 62 -7.95 -16.76 -11.83
N THR A 63 -7.47 -15.52 -11.74
CA THR A 63 -6.16 -15.12 -12.24
C THR A 63 -5.08 -15.29 -11.18
N VAL A 64 -3.93 -15.83 -11.57
CA VAL A 64 -2.72 -15.90 -10.74
C VAL A 64 -1.63 -15.00 -11.33
N LYS A 65 -0.69 -14.54 -10.49
CA LYS A 65 0.45 -13.74 -10.96
C LYS A 65 1.51 -14.70 -11.51
N GLY A 66 1.94 -14.48 -12.75
CA GLY A 66 3.03 -15.24 -13.37
C GLY A 66 4.24 -14.38 -13.65
N TYR A 67 5.44 -14.84 -13.29
CA TYR A 67 6.71 -14.20 -13.68
C TYR A 67 7.38 -15.00 -14.78
N GLN A 68 7.63 -14.36 -15.94
CA GLN A 68 8.29 -15.01 -17.07
C GLN A 68 9.81 -15.07 -16.83
N PHE A 69 10.35 -16.24 -16.51
CA PHE A 69 11.79 -16.41 -16.27
C PHE A 69 12.54 -16.91 -17.52
N LYS A 70 11.81 -17.46 -18.50
CA LYS A 70 12.30 -17.82 -19.83
C LYS A 70 11.16 -17.66 -20.82
N LYS A 71 11.48 -17.47 -22.11
CA LYS A 71 10.46 -17.40 -23.17
C LYS A 71 9.48 -18.57 -23.03
N ASP A 72 8.19 -18.24 -22.95
CA ASP A 72 7.07 -19.16 -22.78
C ASP A 72 7.09 -20.03 -21.50
N HIS A 73 7.91 -19.68 -20.50
CA HIS A 73 7.95 -20.35 -19.21
C HIS A 73 7.66 -19.35 -18.08
N TYR A 74 6.60 -19.61 -17.34
CA TYR A 74 6.11 -18.75 -16.26
C TYR A 74 6.23 -19.46 -14.92
N LEU A 75 6.75 -18.75 -13.93
CA LEU A 75 6.68 -19.15 -12.53
C LEU A 75 5.41 -18.53 -11.94
N LEU A 76 4.48 -19.38 -11.50
CA LEU A 76 3.26 -18.93 -10.83
C LEU A 76 3.60 -18.54 -9.40
N VAL A 77 3.24 -17.32 -9.04
CA VAL A 77 3.36 -16.79 -7.69
C VAL A 77 1.94 -16.69 -7.13
N SER A 78 1.64 -17.55 -6.16
CA SER A 78 0.37 -17.48 -5.45
C SER A 78 0.37 -16.30 -4.47
N ASP A 79 -0.81 -15.87 -4.02
CA ASP A 79 -0.88 -14.88 -2.95
C ASP A 79 -0.33 -15.43 -1.62
N GLU A 80 -0.38 -16.75 -1.39
CA GLU A 80 0.22 -17.42 -0.23
C GLU A 80 1.76 -17.33 -0.24
N ASP A 81 2.38 -17.50 -1.41
CA ASP A 81 3.84 -17.33 -1.55
C ASP A 81 4.26 -15.90 -1.19
N LEU A 82 3.48 -14.91 -1.65
CA LEU A 82 3.73 -13.49 -1.32
C LEU A 82 3.55 -13.24 0.17
N ASP A 83 2.51 -13.77 0.80
CA ASP A 83 2.26 -13.61 2.23
C ASP A 83 3.34 -14.29 3.08
N SER A 84 3.88 -15.44 2.66
CA SER A 84 4.97 -16.13 3.37
C SER A 84 6.28 -15.35 3.42
N VAL A 85 6.51 -14.47 2.42
CA VAL A 85 7.70 -13.61 2.33
C VAL A 85 7.46 -12.24 2.96
N ARG A 86 6.23 -11.91 3.37
CA ARG A 86 5.95 -10.63 4.03
C ARG A 86 6.70 -10.57 5.35
N VAL A 87 7.57 -9.56 5.46
CA VAL A 87 8.35 -9.28 6.66
C VAL A 87 7.39 -9.04 7.83
N GLU A 88 7.56 -9.79 8.93
CA GLU A 88 6.69 -9.76 10.13
C GLU A 88 6.57 -8.37 10.78
N SER A 89 7.49 -7.44 10.48
CA SER A 89 7.54 -6.11 11.08
C SER A 89 6.50 -5.11 10.53
N SER A 90 5.59 -5.52 9.64
CA SER A 90 4.73 -4.55 8.95
C SER A 90 3.77 -3.80 9.88
N SER A 91 3.48 -4.31 11.07
CA SER A 91 2.42 -3.76 11.96
C SER A 91 2.93 -3.13 13.26
N VAL A 92 4.24 -3.16 13.52
CA VAL A 92 4.84 -2.59 14.74
C VAL A 92 6.03 -1.69 14.38
N MET A 93 5.95 -0.43 14.79
CA MET A 93 7.04 0.54 14.65
C MET A 93 7.75 0.67 16.00
N THR A 94 9.02 0.30 16.06
CA THR A 94 9.82 0.38 17.30
C THR A 94 10.67 1.65 17.29
N VAL A 95 10.63 2.42 18.38
CA VAL A 95 11.52 3.57 18.56
C VAL A 95 12.90 3.05 18.97
N ASP A 96 13.90 3.25 18.10
CA ASP A 96 15.29 2.84 18.35
C ASP A 96 16.01 3.82 19.28
N LYS A 97 15.95 5.12 18.97
CA LYS A 97 16.62 6.17 19.75
C LYS A 97 15.98 7.53 19.57
N PHE A 98 16.21 8.41 20.53
CA PHE A 98 15.93 9.83 20.43
C PHE A 98 17.23 10.57 20.08
N VAL A 99 17.14 11.47 19.11
CA VAL A 99 18.28 12.28 18.64
C VAL A 99 17.86 13.75 18.59
N GLU A 100 18.84 14.65 18.57
CA GLU A 100 18.58 16.07 18.40
C GLU A 100 17.97 16.35 17.02
N ALA A 101 17.03 17.29 16.94
CA ALA A 101 16.29 17.55 15.70
C ALA A 101 17.20 17.91 14.51
N ASN A 102 18.30 18.63 14.76
CA ASN A 102 19.25 19.06 13.74
C ASN A 102 20.38 18.05 13.48
N SER A 103 20.35 16.87 14.13
CA SER A 103 21.37 15.84 13.94
C SER A 103 21.18 15.01 12.66
N ILE A 104 19.99 15.10 12.04
CA ILE A 104 19.67 14.43 10.78
C ILE A 104 19.60 15.48 9.68
N ASP A 105 20.45 15.34 8.66
CA ASP A 105 20.40 16.21 7.48
C ASP A 105 19.04 15.99 6.75
N PRO A 106 18.30 17.06 6.42
CA PRO A 106 17.04 16.95 5.69
C PRO A 106 17.11 16.17 4.37
N VAL A 107 18.29 16.00 3.77
CA VAL A 107 18.50 15.15 2.57
C VAL A 107 18.12 13.68 2.81
N TYR A 108 18.14 13.22 4.06
CA TYR A 108 17.75 11.86 4.43
C TYR A 108 16.24 11.69 4.63
N PHE A 109 15.44 12.76 4.56
CA PHE A 109 13.99 12.67 4.68
C PHE A 109 13.35 12.35 3.32
N ASP A 110 12.68 11.21 3.24
CA ASP A 110 11.94 10.80 2.04
C ASP A 110 10.47 11.26 2.09
N ALA A 111 9.66 10.57 2.89
CA ALA A 111 8.24 10.85 3.03
C ALA A 111 7.89 11.35 4.43
N SER A 112 7.04 12.38 4.48
CA SER A 112 6.57 12.99 5.73
C SER A 112 5.17 12.49 6.08
N TYR A 113 4.99 12.04 7.32
CA TYR A 113 3.73 11.54 7.84
C TYR A 113 3.37 12.24 9.15
N TYR A 114 2.07 12.43 9.37
CA TYR A 114 1.52 12.73 10.68
C TYR A 114 1.19 11.42 11.39
N VAL A 115 1.62 11.31 12.65
CA VAL A 115 1.26 10.21 13.55
C VAL A 115 0.16 10.69 14.47
N ALA A 116 -0.92 9.91 14.61
CA ALA A 116 -1.96 10.17 15.60
C ALA A 116 -2.36 8.87 16.31
N PRO A 117 -2.90 8.93 17.54
CA PRO A 117 -3.43 7.76 18.21
C PRO A 117 -4.61 7.15 17.45
N ASP A 118 -4.70 5.81 17.41
CA ASP A 118 -5.80 5.07 16.77
C ASP A 118 -6.70 4.42 17.82
N GLY A 119 -8.00 4.76 17.79
CA GLY A 119 -9.01 4.24 18.73
C GLY A 119 -8.97 4.86 20.14
N GLU A 120 -9.92 4.47 20.99
CA GLU A 120 -9.99 4.93 22.40
C GLU A 120 -8.74 4.51 23.19
N ALA A 121 -8.28 3.27 22.98
CA ALA A 121 -7.05 2.76 23.59
C ALA A 121 -5.78 3.53 23.20
N GLY A 122 -5.78 4.29 22.10
CA GLY A 122 -4.66 5.17 21.76
C GLY A 122 -4.75 6.53 22.46
N LYS A 123 -5.96 7.01 22.74
CA LYS A 123 -6.19 8.30 23.42
C LYS A 123 -5.91 8.25 24.91
N ASP A 124 -6.06 7.07 25.51
CA ASP A 124 -5.96 6.83 26.95
C ASP A 124 -4.54 6.42 27.41
N VAL A 125 -3.56 6.35 26.50
CA VAL A 125 -2.14 5.99 26.80
C VAL A 125 -1.28 7.23 26.96
#